data_AF-A0A399HPQ9-F1
#
_entry.id   AF-A0A399HPQ9-F1
#
_cell.length_a   1.000
_cell.length_b   1.000
_cell.length_c   1.000
_cell.angle_alpha   90.00
_cell.angle_beta   90.00
_cell.angle_gamma   90.00
#
_symmetry.space_group_name_H-M   'P 1'
#
loop_
_entity.id
_entity.type
_entity.pdbx_description
1 polymer ?
#
loop_
_entity_poly.entity_id
_entity_poly.type
_entity_poly.pdbx_seq_one_letter_code
_entity_poly.pdbx_strand_id
1 'polypeptide(L)'
;MAKVKAKKNFVALQYQAPLADWERKNDADGVFRAQNAPASFAVKADSAKATQDSAFVVATFKWEGAENTRVEYQVDAKDEKIRNIEELG
;
A
#
# COMPACT_ATOMS: atom_id res chain seq x y z
N MET A 1 -9.58 -15.93 5.99
CA MET A 1 -10.54 -15.36 5.01
C MET A 1 -10.83 -13.86 5.18
N ALA A 2 -10.47 -13.20 6.28
CA ALA A 2 -10.74 -11.76 6.47
C ALA A 2 -9.86 -10.79 5.64
N LYS A 3 -8.54 -11.08 5.50
CA LYS A 3 -7.60 -10.22 4.74
C LYS A 3 -7.97 -10.07 3.25
N VAL A 4 -8.45 -11.15 2.62
CA VAL A 4 -8.86 -11.16 1.20
C VAL A 4 -10.10 -10.28 0.97
N LYS A 5 -11.02 -10.22 1.93
CA LYS A 5 -12.24 -9.40 1.84
C LYS A 5 -11.93 -7.90 1.96
N ALA A 6 -10.97 -7.52 2.80
CA ALA A 6 -10.57 -6.13 2.95
C ALA A 6 -9.89 -5.59 1.67
N LYS A 7 -8.92 -6.32 1.10
CA LYS A 7 -8.19 -5.88 -0.11
C LYS A 7 -9.12 -5.60 -1.30
N LYS A 8 -10.13 -6.44 -1.53
CA LYS A 8 -11.10 -6.25 -2.63
C LYS A 8 -11.90 -4.94 -2.52
N ASN A 9 -12.08 -4.41 -1.31
CA ASN A 9 -12.85 -3.19 -1.07
C ASN A 9 -11.99 -1.92 -1.13
N PHE A 10 -10.67 -2.01 -0.98
CA PHE A 10 -9.77 -0.85 -0.94
C PHE A 10 -8.82 -0.76 -2.13
N VAL A 11 -8.66 -1.83 -2.91
CA VAL A 11 -7.81 -1.87 -4.10
C VAL A 11 -8.66 -1.82 -5.36
N ALA A 12 -8.30 -0.90 -6.26
CA ALA A 12 -8.99 -0.74 -7.54
C ALA A 12 -8.95 -2.05 -8.33
N LEU A 13 -10.06 -2.42 -8.98
CA LEU A 13 -10.17 -3.70 -9.70
C LEU A 13 -9.00 -3.95 -10.67
N GLN A 14 -8.60 -2.91 -11.40
CA GLN A 14 -7.47 -2.95 -12.34
C GLN A 14 -6.10 -3.19 -11.68
N TYR A 15 -5.94 -2.88 -10.39
CA TYR A 15 -4.68 -3.08 -9.66
C TYR A 15 -4.62 -4.41 -8.90
N GLN A 16 -5.75 -5.14 -8.77
CA GLN A 16 -5.77 -6.39 -8.03
C GLN A 16 -4.89 -7.48 -8.66
N ALA A 17 -4.86 -7.58 -9.99
CA ALA A 17 -4.00 -8.54 -10.69
C ALA A 17 -2.50 -8.18 -10.55
N PRO A 18 -2.06 -6.94 -10.85
CA PRO A 18 -0.68 -6.51 -10.57
C PRO A 18 -0.24 -6.73 -9.12
N LEU A 19 -1.12 -6.44 -8.16
CA LEU A 19 -0.81 -6.67 -6.75
C LEU A 19 -0.61 -8.16 -6.44
N ALA A 20 -1.49 -9.03 -6.93
CA ALA A 20 -1.39 -10.47 -6.73
C ALA A 20 -0.16 -11.09 -7.41
N ASP A 21 0.22 -10.59 -8.59
CA ASP A 21 1.47 -10.98 -9.27
C ASP A 21 2.69 -10.63 -8.42
N TRP A 22 2.71 -9.41 -7.86
CA TRP A 22 3.79 -8.99 -6.98
C TRP A 22 3.84 -9.83 -5.71
N GLU A 23 2.69 -10.10 -5.07
CA GLU A 23 2.62 -10.93 -3.85
C GLU A 23 3.16 -12.33 -4.09
N ARG A 24 2.78 -12.97 -5.21
CA ARG A 24 3.31 -14.28 -5.60
C ARG A 24 4.80 -14.27 -5.85
N LYS A 25 5.32 -13.22 -6.48
CA LYS A 25 6.75 -13.11 -6.80
C LYS A 25 7.62 -12.92 -5.55
N ASN A 26 7.11 -12.22 -4.54
CA ASN A 26 7.90 -11.80 -3.37
C ASN A 26 7.57 -12.60 -2.10
N ASP A 27 6.58 -13.50 -2.15
CA ASP A 27 6.06 -14.25 -1.00
C ASP A 27 5.76 -13.34 0.20
N ALA A 28 5.11 -12.21 -0.07
CA ALA A 28 4.94 -11.10 0.86
C ALA A 28 3.52 -10.51 0.78
N ASP A 29 3.11 -9.76 1.81
CA ASP A 29 1.89 -8.96 1.75
C ASP A 29 2.14 -7.70 0.90
N GLY A 30 1.44 -7.58 -0.21
CA GLY A 30 1.65 -6.51 -1.19
C GLY A 30 1.21 -5.14 -0.70
N VAL A 31 0.37 -5.07 0.34
CA VAL A 31 -0.02 -3.79 0.96
C VAL A 31 1.14 -3.26 1.80
N PHE A 32 1.72 -4.10 2.66
CA PHE A 32 2.83 -3.68 3.51
C PHE A 32 4.19 -3.73 2.81
N ARG A 33 4.25 -4.34 1.63
CA ARG A 33 5.50 -4.68 0.91
C ARG A 33 6.47 -5.53 1.76
N ALA A 34 5.93 -6.39 2.63
CA ALA A 34 6.73 -7.16 3.60
C ALA A 34 6.15 -8.55 3.91
N GLN A 35 6.99 -9.47 4.39
CA GLN A 35 6.58 -10.84 4.77
C GLN A 35 5.91 -10.90 6.15
N ASN A 36 6.25 -9.97 7.04
CA ASN A 36 5.70 -9.84 8.38
C ASN A 36 4.67 -8.69 8.47
N ALA A 37 4.01 -8.59 9.63
CA ALA A 37 3.13 -7.46 9.94
C ALA A 37 3.92 -6.38 10.70
N PRO A 38 3.66 -5.09 10.44
CA PRO A 38 4.30 -4.01 11.18
C PRO A 38 3.79 -3.99 12.63
N ALA A 39 4.68 -3.67 13.57
CA ALA A 39 4.34 -3.46 14.97
C ALA A 39 3.49 -2.19 15.13
N SER A 40 3.80 -1.15 14.34
CA SER A 40 3.02 0.08 14.25
C SER A 40 3.29 0.79 12.92
N PHE A 41 2.47 1.78 12.60
CA PHE A 41 2.65 2.58 11.39
C PHE A 41 2.23 4.03 11.61
N ALA A 42 2.85 4.94 10.87
CA ALA A 42 2.45 6.33 10.77
C ALA A 42 2.13 6.67 9.32
N VAL A 43 1.11 7.50 9.09
CA VAL A 43 0.64 7.85 7.75
C VAL A 43 0.74 9.36 7.53
N LYS A 44 1.24 9.77 6.37
CA LYS A 44 1.26 11.18 5.95
C LYS A 44 0.80 11.30 4.50
N ALA A 45 -0.08 12.25 4.22
CA ALA A 45 -0.39 12.62 2.86
C ALA A 45 0.81 13.36 2.23
N ASP A 46 1.11 13.06 0.98
CA ASP A 46 2.04 13.82 0.15
C ASP A 46 1.22 14.74 -0.77
N SER A 47 0.93 15.93 -0.26
CA SER A 47 0.18 16.95 -1.01
C SER A 47 0.97 17.52 -2.19
N ALA A 48 2.29 17.36 -2.24
CA ALA A 48 3.12 17.85 -3.34
C ALA A 48 2.97 16.99 -4.59
N LYS A 49 2.70 15.68 -4.41
CA LYS A 49 2.39 14.75 -5.51
C LYS A 49 0.91 14.70 -5.89
N ALA A 50 0.03 15.24 -5.07
CA ALA A 50 -1.41 15.19 -5.31
C ALA A 50 -1.79 15.86 -6.64
N THR A 51 -2.72 15.23 -7.36
CA THR A 51 -3.34 15.76 -8.57
C THR A 51 -4.85 15.91 -8.35
N GLN A 52 -5.57 16.41 -9.36
CA GLN A 52 -7.03 16.46 -9.30
C GLN A 52 -7.66 15.06 -9.13
N ASP A 53 -7.02 14.02 -9.65
CA ASP A 53 -7.58 12.66 -9.70
C ASP A 53 -6.89 11.70 -8.73
N SER A 54 -5.80 12.10 -8.07
CA SER A 54 -5.02 11.22 -7.21
C SER A 54 -4.49 11.91 -5.96
N ALA A 55 -4.65 11.22 -4.83
CA ALA A 55 -3.93 11.51 -3.60
C ALA A 55 -2.76 10.53 -3.45
N PHE A 56 -1.66 11.02 -2.89
CA PHE A 56 -0.51 10.19 -2.54
C PHE A 56 -0.37 10.16 -1.03
N VAL A 57 -0.16 8.98 -0.49
CA VAL A 57 -0.05 8.75 0.95
C VAL A 57 1.19 7.92 1.20
N VAL A 58 2.04 8.33 2.13
CA VAL A 58 3.21 7.57 2.55
C VAL A 58 2.96 7.00 3.94
N ALA A 59 2.93 5.67 4.05
CA ALA A 59 2.99 4.98 5.32
C ALA A 59 4.45 4.70 5.68
N THR A 60 4.83 4.99 6.92
CA THR A 60 6.09 4.54 7.52
C THR A 60 5.80 3.39 8.45
N PHE A 61 6.24 2.20 8.09
CA PHE A 61 6.08 0.97 8.87
C PHE A 61 7.23 0.79 9.84
N LYS A 62 6.90 0.47 11.09
CA LYS A 62 7.86 0.10 12.13
C LYS A 62 7.75 -1.39 12.40
N TRP A 63 8.90 -2.06 12.44
CA TRP A 63 8.99 -3.50 12.64
C TRP A 63 9.74 -3.80 13.92
N GLU A 64 9.50 -4.98 14.49
CA GLU A 64 10.28 -5.42 15.65
C GLU A 64 11.70 -5.79 15.20
N GLY A 65 12.69 -5.04 15.70
CA GLY A 65 14.11 -5.35 15.48
C GLY A 65 14.63 -5.11 14.06
N ALA A 66 13.91 -4.36 13.21
CA ALA A 66 14.33 -4.04 11.85
C ALA A 66 14.12 -2.56 11.50
N GLU A 67 14.77 -2.12 10.42
CA GLU A 67 14.67 -0.75 9.92
C GLU A 67 13.27 -0.43 9.40
N ASN A 68 12.83 0.82 9.61
CA ASN A 68 11.52 1.26 9.14
C ASN A 68 11.47 1.28 7.61
N THR A 69 10.36 0.83 7.03
CA THR A 69 10.12 0.91 5.59
C THR A 69 9.11 2.00 5.28
N ARG A 70 9.30 2.71 4.17
CA ARG A 70 8.35 3.71 3.69
C ARG A 70 7.64 3.14 2.47
N VAL A 71 6.32 3.19 2.45
CA VAL A 71 5.51 2.70 1.34
C VAL A 71 4.55 3.80 0.92
N GLU A 72 4.62 4.19 -0.34
CA GLU A 72 3.71 5.11 -0.99
C GLU A 72 2.49 4.38 -1.55
N TYR A 73 1.33 5.00 -1.41
CA TYR A 73 0.05 4.56 -1.93
C TYR A 73 -0.49 5.68 -2.80
N GLN A 74 -0.73 5.36 -4.07
CA GLN A 74 -1.54 6.21 -4.94
C GLN A 74 -2.99 5.80 -4.78
N VAL A 75 -3.82 6.75 -4.35
CA VAL A 75 -5.26 6.58 -4.14
C VAL A 75 -6.00 7.45 -5.12
N ASP A 76 -7.01 6.90 -5.77
CA ASP A 76 -7.92 7.66 -6.62
C ASP A 76 -8.79 8.61 -5.79
N ALA A 77 -8.89 9.87 -6.20
CA ALA A 77 -9.64 10.87 -5.45
C ALA A 77 -11.17 10.70 -5.54
N LYS A 78 -11.68 9.95 -6.53
CA LYS A 78 -13.11 9.78 -6.79
C LYS A 78 -13.69 8.54 -6.11
N ASP A 79 -12.99 7.41 -6.18
CA ASP A 79 -13.46 6.13 -5.62
C ASP A 79 -12.70 5.67 -4.36
N GLU A 80 -11.71 6.46 -3.94
CA GLU A 80 -10.85 6.22 -2.77
C GLU A 80 -10.17 4.85 -2.80
N LYS A 81 -9.91 4.32 -4.01
CA LYS A 81 -9.21 3.04 -4.18
C LYS A 81 -7.74 3.22 -4.44
N ILE A 82 -6.95 2.32 -3.88
CA ILE A 82 -5.54 2.18 -4.16
C ILE A 82 -5.37 1.71 -5.60
N ARG A 83 -4.66 2.51 -6.41
CA ARG A 83 -4.31 2.21 -7.80
C ARG A 83 -2.84 1.84 -7.98
N ASN A 84 -1.98 2.20 -7.03
CA ASN A 84 -0.58 1.79 -7.00
C ASN A 84 -0.05 1.76 -5.57
N ILE A 85 0.93 0.90 -5.31
CA ILE A 85 1.68 0.79 -4.06
C ILE A 85 3.16 0.70 -4.44
N GLU A 86 4.03 1.43 -3.76
CA GLU A 86 5.46 1.45 -4.07
C GLU A 86 6.28 1.59 -2.78
N GLU A 87 7.36 0.81 -2.66
CA GLU A 87 8.30 0.99 -1.56
C GLU A 87 9.25 2.15 -1.90
N LEU A 88 9.39 3.10 -0.98
CA LEU A 88 10.32 4.21 -1.09
C LEU A 88 11.63 3.82 -0.40
N GLY A 89 12.74 3.92 -1.15
CA GLY A 89 14.10 3.71 -0.64
C GLY A 89 14.59 4.79 0.32
#